data_AF-A0A0B1TAV5-F1
#
_entry.id   AF-A0A0B1TAV5-F1
#
_cell.length_a   1.000
_cell.length_b   1.000
_cell.length_c   1.000
_cell.angle_alpha   90.00
_cell.angle_beta   90.00
_cell.angle_gamma   90.00
#
_symmetry.space_group_name_H-M   'P 1'
#
loop_
_entity.id
_entity.type
_entity.pdbx_description
1 polymer ?
#
loop_
_entity_poly.entity_id
_entity_poly.type
_entity_poly.pdbx_seq_one_letter_code
_entity_poly.pdbx_strand_id
1 'polypeptide(L)'
;MINYFFFITLKTIPLFDEIFWNLQDYYIATWCFAQYYYSLVLRTFGILLLTVYRYITMCQEGSFLEHIMNSKSRWVLVVLHWFLPSAYILPLLCRQNVLFNDPKELDVLADKELISLANILSISFVVPAFTVCIFCYAAIIKFILDLRRNFNGSLRRERHVCIQMMGVFIAFALVMVYHILQYQFSLESNMGPVIEMRKLYILVSSFLSYVTPMMMVITMKDLRRKLNIMYGQRKKRAFVSSVAAVSTQNAVHSFVKRSTRKD
;
A
#
# COMPACT_ATOMS: atom_id res chain seq x y z
N MET A 1 -0.09 6.18 -3.47
CA MET A 1 -1.22 5.52 -4.17
C MET A 1 -2.24 6.52 -4.64
N ILE A 2 -2.90 7.23 -3.72
CA ILE A 2 -3.92 8.23 -4.07
C ILE A 2 -3.37 9.22 -5.11
N ASN A 3 -2.15 9.69 -4.90
CA ASN A 3 -1.49 10.61 -5.82
C ASN A 3 -1.30 10.00 -7.23
N TYR A 4 -0.91 8.72 -7.36
CA TYR A 4 -0.71 8.06 -8.67
C TYR A 4 -2.06 7.78 -9.36
N PHE A 5 -3.05 7.31 -8.60
CA PHE A 5 -4.41 7.16 -9.11
C PHE A 5 -5.01 8.48 -9.54
N PHE A 6 -4.80 9.54 -8.76
CA PHE A 6 -5.26 10.89 -9.07
C PHE A 6 -4.67 11.40 -10.39
N PHE A 7 -3.36 11.27 -10.59
CA PHE A 7 -2.72 11.67 -11.85
C PHE A 7 -3.16 10.84 -13.05
N ILE A 8 -3.37 9.53 -12.89
CA ILE A 8 -3.91 8.68 -13.96
C ILE A 8 -5.35 9.06 -14.28
N THR A 9 -6.20 9.19 -13.27
CA THR A 9 -7.61 9.56 -13.44
C THR A 9 -7.73 10.93 -14.09
N LEU A 10 -6.92 11.91 -13.68
CA LEU A 10 -6.87 13.23 -14.30
C LEU A 10 -6.41 13.15 -15.76
N LYS A 11 -5.41 12.34 -16.09
CA LYS A 11 -4.96 12.09 -17.47
C LYS A 11 -6.04 11.41 -18.33
N THR A 12 -6.98 10.68 -17.75
CA THR A 12 -8.05 9.98 -18.50
C THR A 12 -9.25 10.90 -18.78
N ILE A 13 -9.30 12.08 -18.16
CA ILE A 13 -10.40 13.03 -18.31
C ILE A 13 -9.97 14.08 -19.35
N PRO A 14 -10.64 14.15 -20.52
CA PRO A 14 -10.22 15.00 -21.63
C PRO A 14 -10.27 16.52 -21.33
N LEU A 15 -10.88 16.87 -20.21
CA LEU A 15 -11.02 18.25 -19.71
C LEU A 15 -9.70 18.82 -19.16
N PHE A 16 -8.74 17.95 -18.81
CA PHE A 16 -7.44 18.34 -18.25
C PHE A 16 -6.30 18.23 -19.27
N ASP A 17 -6.58 17.80 -20.50
CA ASP A 17 -5.55 17.54 -21.51
C ASP A 17 -4.72 18.79 -21.85
N GLU A 18 -5.39 19.93 -22.08
CA GLU A 18 -4.71 21.22 -22.32
C GLU A 18 -3.90 21.70 -21.12
N ILE A 19 -4.35 21.40 -19.89
CA ILE A 19 -3.66 21.77 -18.66
C ILE A 19 -2.38 20.93 -18.55
N PHE A 20 -2.46 19.61 -18.69
CA PHE A 20 -1.28 18.75 -18.66
C PHE A 20 -0.30 19.03 -19.80
N TRP A 21 -0.81 19.37 -20.98
CA TRP A 21 0.00 19.75 -22.15
C TRP A 21 0.76 21.05 -21.92
N ASN A 22 0.11 22.10 -21.40
CA ASN A 22 0.77 23.37 -21.08
C ASN A 22 1.74 23.27 -19.89
N LEU A 23 1.51 22.32 -18.99
CA LEU A 23 2.37 22.09 -17.82
C LEU A 23 3.48 21.05 -18.08
N GLN A 24 3.62 20.54 -19.30
CA GLN A 24 4.67 19.55 -19.63
C GLN A 24 6.09 20.10 -19.45
N ASP A 25 6.28 21.40 -19.69
CA ASP A 25 7.56 22.11 -19.51
C ASP A 25 7.98 22.22 -18.03
N TYR A 26 7.04 22.04 -17.10
CA TYR A 26 7.26 22.10 -15.65
C TYR A 26 7.54 20.72 -15.02
N TYR A 27 8.20 19.82 -15.76
CA TYR A 27 8.59 18.47 -15.29
C TYR A 27 7.43 17.55 -14.90
N ILE A 28 6.17 17.92 -15.16
CA ILE A 28 5.00 17.12 -14.74
C ILE A 28 4.93 15.77 -15.45
N ALA A 29 5.28 15.73 -16.74
CA ALA A 29 5.41 14.48 -17.49
C ALA A 29 6.48 13.55 -16.88
N THR A 30 7.63 14.11 -16.51
CA THR A 30 8.73 13.39 -15.86
C THR A 30 8.31 12.90 -14.48
N TRP A 31 7.59 13.71 -13.71
CA TRP A 31 7.05 13.35 -12.41
C TRP A 31 6.03 12.22 -12.52
N CYS A 32 5.08 12.27 -13.47
CA CYS A 32 4.10 11.19 -13.68
C CYS A 32 4.78 9.85 -13.99
N PHE A 33 5.89 9.87 -14.75
CA PHE A 33 6.70 8.69 -15.02
C PHE A 33 7.47 8.21 -13.78
N ALA A 34 8.23 9.11 -13.14
CA ALA A 34 9.07 8.78 -11.98
C ALA A 34 8.24 8.38 -10.74
N GLN A 35 7.02 8.89 -10.61
CA GLN A 35 6.12 8.60 -9.50
C GLN A 35 5.80 7.11 -9.37
N TYR A 36 5.74 6.38 -10.49
CA TYR A 36 5.59 4.92 -10.51
C TYR A 36 6.75 4.25 -9.75
N TYR A 37 7.98 4.57 -10.14
CA TYR A 37 9.21 4.00 -9.59
C TYR A 37 9.44 4.46 -8.15
N TYR A 38 9.15 5.72 -7.85
CA TYR A 38 9.16 6.26 -6.50
C TYR A 38 8.21 5.49 -5.58
N SER A 39 6.98 5.26 -6.03
CA SER A 39 6.00 4.52 -5.25
C SER A 39 6.41 3.06 -5.01
N LEU A 40 7.14 2.45 -5.94
CA LEU A 40 7.69 1.10 -5.79
C LEU A 40 8.78 1.06 -4.72
N VAL A 41 9.81 1.90 -4.84
CA VAL A 41 10.94 1.95 -3.91
C VAL A 41 10.45 2.27 -2.50
N LEU A 42 9.56 3.26 -2.36
CA LEU A 42 8.96 3.61 -1.07
C LEU A 42 8.27 2.40 -0.41
N ARG A 43 7.45 1.65 -1.16
CA ARG A 43 6.77 0.46 -0.62
C ARG A 43 7.73 -0.64 -0.24
N THR A 44 8.65 -0.99 -1.14
CA THR A 44 9.64 -2.05 -0.91
C THR A 44 10.48 -1.74 0.33
N PHE A 45 10.88 -0.48 0.49
CA PHE A 45 11.61 -0.03 1.66
C PHE A 45 10.76 -0.09 2.94
N GLY A 46 9.48 0.28 2.86
CA GLY A 46 8.54 0.15 3.98
C GLY A 46 8.36 -1.30 4.44
N ILE A 47 8.22 -2.24 3.51
CA ILE A 47 8.13 -3.68 3.81
C ILE A 47 9.43 -4.14 4.47
N LEU A 48 10.59 -3.80 3.90
CA LEU A 48 11.89 -4.13 4.46
C LEU A 48 12.04 -3.62 5.91
N LEU A 49 11.77 -2.34 6.16
CA LEU A 49 11.83 -1.76 7.50
C LEU A 49 10.89 -2.46 8.47
N LEU A 50 9.67 -2.78 8.05
CA LEU A 50 8.70 -3.49 8.90
C LEU A 50 9.18 -4.91 9.23
N THR A 51 9.75 -5.63 8.25
CA THR A 51 10.28 -6.98 8.45
C THR A 51 11.49 -6.97 9.38
N VAL A 52 12.42 -6.03 9.20
CA VAL A 52 13.60 -5.86 10.07
C VAL A 52 13.18 -5.46 11.49
N TYR A 53 12.24 -4.51 11.64
CA TYR A 53 11.71 -4.14 12.95
C TYR A 53 11.13 -5.35 13.68
N ARG A 54 10.29 -6.13 13.01
CA ARG A 54 9.69 -7.33 13.60
C ARG A 54 10.74 -8.38 13.97
N TYR A 55 11.74 -8.58 13.12
CA TYR A 55 12.88 -9.46 13.42
C TYR A 55 13.62 -9.02 14.69
N ILE A 56 13.97 -7.74 14.81
CA ILE A 56 14.67 -7.21 15.99
C ILE A 56 13.82 -7.39 17.25
N THR A 57 12.54 -7.02 17.20
CA THR A 57 11.65 -7.12 18.36
C THR A 57 11.34 -8.54 18.82
N MET A 58 11.41 -9.54 17.94
CA MET A 58 11.07 -10.93 18.30
C MET A 58 12.32 -11.78 18.57
N CYS A 59 13.37 -11.63 17.78
CA CYS A 59 14.54 -12.49 17.83
C CYS A 59 15.72 -11.88 18.60
N GLN A 60 15.68 -10.57 18.90
CA GLN A 60 16.79 -9.82 19.51
C GLN A 60 16.29 -8.93 20.66
N GLU A 61 15.39 -9.47 21.49
CA GLU A 61 14.92 -8.80 22.71
C GLU A 61 16.11 -8.43 23.61
N GLY A 62 16.24 -7.14 23.99
CA GLY A 62 17.31 -6.59 24.83
C GLY A 62 18.56 -6.09 24.07
N SER A 63 18.58 -6.16 22.74
CA SER A 63 19.71 -5.67 21.95
C SER A 63 19.79 -4.14 21.87
N PHE A 64 20.98 -3.59 21.65
CA PHE A 64 21.19 -2.14 21.43
C PHE A 64 20.33 -1.60 20.26
N LEU A 65 20.10 -2.42 19.24
CA LEU A 65 19.23 -2.09 18.11
C LEU A 65 17.77 -1.93 18.54
N GLU A 66 17.26 -2.77 19.43
CA GLU A 66 15.92 -2.60 20.00
C GLU A 66 15.85 -1.29 20.78
N HIS A 67 16.87 -0.96 21.57
CA HIS A 67 16.89 0.29 22.34
C HIS A 67 16.86 1.53 21.43
N ILE A 68 17.58 1.53 20.31
CA ILE A 68 17.52 2.61 19.31
C ILE A 68 16.14 2.72 18.68
N MET A 69 15.54 1.58 18.30
CA MET A 69 14.22 1.57 17.64
C MET A 69 13.07 1.89 18.59
N ASN A 70 13.20 1.55 19.87
CA ASN A 70 12.18 1.70 20.90
C ASN A 70 12.34 3.00 21.71
N SER A 71 13.52 3.64 21.67
CA SER A 71 13.71 4.99 22.17
C SER A 71 12.78 5.98 21.45
N LYS A 72 12.59 7.19 22.02
CA LYS A 72 11.64 8.25 21.63
C LYS A 72 11.68 8.71 20.15
N SER A 73 12.50 8.08 19.30
CA SER A 73 12.78 8.41 17.91
C SER A 73 11.96 7.61 16.89
N ARG A 74 10.67 7.32 17.17
CA ARG A 74 9.76 6.74 16.14
C ARG A 74 9.67 7.61 14.88
N TRP A 75 9.89 8.91 15.04
CA TRP A 75 9.96 9.86 13.93
C TRP A 75 11.17 9.65 13.02
N VAL A 76 12.30 9.15 13.51
CA VAL A 76 13.46 8.87 12.66
C VAL A 76 13.17 7.75 11.66
N LEU A 77 12.41 6.72 12.05
CA LEU A 77 11.96 5.69 11.10
C LEU A 77 11.07 6.27 9.99
N VAL A 78 10.21 7.23 10.34
CA VAL A 78 9.36 7.94 9.37
C VAL A 78 10.21 8.79 8.44
N VAL A 79 11.09 9.63 8.98
CA VAL A 79 11.96 10.49 8.16
C VAL A 79 12.86 9.65 7.25
N LEU A 80 13.46 8.58 7.78
CA LEU A 80 14.29 7.66 7.02
C LEU A 80 13.52 6.99 5.88
N HIS A 81 12.27 6.57 6.15
CA HIS A 81 11.39 5.95 5.16
C HIS A 81 11.07 6.87 3.98
N TRP A 82 10.99 8.19 4.20
CA TRP A 82 10.70 9.14 3.13
C TRP A 82 11.96 9.67 2.44
N PHE A 83 13.03 9.91 3.21
CA PHE A 83 14.27 10.49 2.72
C PHE A 83 15.08 9.52 1.85
N LEU A 84 15.23 8.25 2.26
CA LEU A 84 16.03 7.30 1.49
C LEU A 84 15.44 7.01 0.10
N PRO A 85 14.14 6.69 -0.04
CA PRO A 85 13.53 6.48 -1.36
C PRO A 85 13.52 7.74 -2.23
N SER A 86 13.39 8.93 -1.65
CA SER A 86 13.45 10.19 -2.42
C SER A 86 14.85 10.49 -2.92
N ALA A 87 15.87 10.36 -2.06
CA ALA A 87 17.26 10.49 -2.46
C ALA A 87 17.66 9.47 -3.54
N TYR A 88 17.13 8.24 -3.46
CA TYR A 88 17.43 7.17 -4.42
C TYR A 88 16.82 7.38 -5.81
N ILE A 89 15.65 8.02 -5.89
CA ILE A 89 14.98 8.32 -7.18
C ILE A 89 15.43 9.65 -7.78
N LEU A 90 16.07 10.52 -6.99
CA LEU A 90 16.55 11.82 -7.45
C LEU A 90 17.39 11.77 -8.75
N PRO A 91 18.32 10.81 -8.93
CA PRO A 91 19.08 10.70 -10.18
C PRO A 91 18.21 10.43 -11.41
N LEU A 92 17.04 9.80 -11.26
CA LEU A 92 16.09 9.58 -12.34
C LEU A 92 15.36 10.88 -12.72
N LEU A 93 15.07 11.74 -11.73
CA LEU A 93 14.41 13.04 -11.93
C LEU A 93 15.33 14.09 -12.56
N CYS A 94 16.63 14.04 -12.26
CA CYS A 94 17.60 15.03 -12.72
C CYS A 94 18.18 14.77 -14.12
N ARG A 95 17.99 13.58 -14.70
CA ARG A 95 18.77 13.15 -15.88
C ARG A 95 18.23 13.66 -17.21
N GLN A 96 16.91 13.76 -17.40
CA GLN A 96 16.29 14.23 -18.66
C GLN A 96 14.81 14.56 -18.50
N ASN A 97 14.34 15.57 -19.25
CA ASN A 97 12.92 15.96 -19.30
C ASN A 97 12.19 15.03 -20.27
N VAL A 98 11.22 14.27 -19.74
CA VAL A 98 10.31 13.47 -20.55
C VAL A 98 9.16 14.37 -21.03
N LEU A 99 8.85 14.34 -22.33
CA LEU A 99 7.77 15.11 -22.95
C LEU A 99 6.58 14.20 -23.30
N PHE A 100 5.40 14.79 -23.52
CA PHE A 100 4.23 14.05 -24.00
C PHE A 100 4.22 13.95 -25.54
N ASN A 101 3.78 12.82 -26.08
CA ASN A 101 3.81 12.55 -27.53
C ASN A 101 2.71 13.30 -28.29
N ASP A 102 1.52 13.42 -27.69
CA ASP A 102 0.34 13.97 -28.38
C ASP A 102 -0.59 14.68 -27.37
N PRO A 103 -1.12 15.87 -27.69
CA PRO A 103 -2.04 16.59 -26.80
C PRO A 103 -3.36 15.85 -26.51
N LYS A 104 -3.72 14.83 -27.28
CA LYS A 104 -4.95 14.03 -27.06
C LYS A 104 -4.73 12.66 -26.42
N GLU A 105 -3.56 12.04 -26.62
CA GLU A 105 -3.24 10.74 -26.01
C GLU A 105 -2.36 10.87 -24.76
N LEU A 106 -1.68 12.01 -24.59
CA LEU A 106 -0.80 12.35 -23.46
C LEU A 106 0.20 11.24 -23.11
N ASP A 107 0.57 10.41 -24.08
CA ASP A 107 1.47 9.31 -23.82
C ASP A 107 2.89 9.81 -23.61
N VAL A 108 3.46 9.38 -22.47
CA VAL A 108 4.77 9.82 -22.02
C VAL A 108 5.79 9.23 -22.98
N LEU A 109 6.45 10.08 -23.77
CA LEU A 109 7.49 9.69 -24.72
C LEU A 109 8.79 9.46 -23.96
N ALA A 110 8.82 8.43 -23.13
CA ALA A 110 10.03 8.04 -22.40
C ALA A 110 10.97 7.32 -23.34
N ASP A 111 12.18 7.86 -23.49
CA ASP A 111 13.24 7.24 -24.28
C ASP A 111 13.57 5.83 -23.75
N LYS A 112 13.96 4.92 -24.65
CA LYS A 112 14.26 3.52 -24.31
C LYS A 112 15.36 3.43 -23.25
N GLU A 113 16.33 4.35 -23.30
CA GLU A 113 17.41 4.46 -22.31
C GLU A 113 16.88 4.79 -20.91
N LEU A 114 15.92 5.71 -20.81
CA LEU A 114 15.32 6.11 -19.54
C LEU A 114 14.46 4.99 -18.93
N ILE A 115 13.68 4.29 -19.77
CA ILE A 115 12.88 3.13 -19.33
C ILE A 115 13.79 2.00 -18.83
N SER A 116 14.84 1.68 -19.59
CA SER A 116 15.81 0.65 -19.20
C SER A 116 16.49 0.98 -17.88
N LEU A 117 16.94 2.23 -17.72
CA LEU A 117 17.57 2.68 -16.47
C LEU A 117 16.61 2.59 -15.28
N ALA A 118 15.36 3.01 -15.43
CA ALA A 118 14.37 2.95 -14.35
C ALA A 118 14.04 1.50 -13.96
N ASN A 119 14.03 0.57 -14.92
CA ASN A 119 13.83 -0.85 -14.67
C ASN A 119 15.04 -1.47 -13.95
N ILE A 120 16.27 -1.14 -14.36
CA ILE A 120 17.50 -1.56 -13.67
C ILE A 120 17.51 -1.06 -12.23
N LEU A 121 17.20 0.23 -12.03
CA LEU A 121 17.11 0.85 -10.71
C LEU A 121 16.10 0.09 -9.82
N SER A 122 14.92 -0.22 -10.36
CA SER A 122 13.87 -0.97 -9.66
C SER A 122 14.34 -2.35 -9.21
N ILE A 123 14.93 -3.13 -10.11
CA ILE A 123 15.43 -4.47 -9.78
C ILE A 123 16.57 -4.40 -8.78
N SER A 124 17.50 -3.47 -8.97
CA SER A 124 18.65 -3.29 -8.09
C SER A 124 18.23 -2.97 -6.65
N PHE A 125 17.04 -2.39 -6.44
CA PHE A 125 16.48 -2.16 -5.12
C PHE A 125 15.63 -3.34 -4.61
N VAL A 126 14.75 -3.88 -5.46
CA VAL A 126 13.77 -4.90 -5.07
C VAL A 126 14.43 -6.24 -4.74
N VAL A 127 15.42 -6.67 -5.52
CA VAL A 127 16.07 -7.99 -5.32
C VAL A 127 16.83 -8.06 -4.00
N PRO A 128 17.75 -7.13 -3.66
CA PRO A 128 18.43 -7.18 -2.37
C PRO A 128 17.48 -7.04 -1.19
N ALA A 129 16.47 -6.16 -1.29
CA ALA A 129 15.46 -6.01 -0.25
C ALA A 129 14.68 -7.31 -0.02
N PHE A 130 14.31 -8.01 -1.10
CA PHE A 130 13.64 -9.31 -1.02
C PHE A 130 14.53 -10.37 -0.37
N THR A 131 15.81 -10.42 -0.72
CA THR A 131 16.79 -11.34 -0.12
C THR A 131 16.92 -11.10 1.39
N VAL A 132 17.07 -9.85 1.84
CA VAL A 132 17.13 -9.53 3.28
C VAL A 132 15.84 -9.93 3.99
N CYS A 133 14.68 -9.65 3.37
CA CYS A 133 13.39 -10.07 3.89
C CYS A 133 13.31 -11.59 4.08
N ILE A 134 13.75 -12.40 3.11
CA ILE A 134 13.79 -13.87 3.24
C ILE A 134 14.59 -14.30 4.47
N PHE A 135 15.79 -13.76 4.65
CA PHE A 135 16.65 -14.11 5.79
C PHE A 135 16.00 -13.74 7.13
N CYS A 136 15.45 -12.53 7.24
CA CYS A 136 14.74 -12.10 8.44
C CYS A 136 13.50 -12.98 8.71
N TYR A 137 12.71 -13.30 7.68
CA TYR A 137 11.52 -14.15 7.82
C TYR A 137 11.89 -15.58 8.23
N ALA A 138 12.93 -16.17 7.63
CA ALA A 138 13.42 -17.49 8.00
C ALA A 138 13.85 -17.53 9.48
N ALA A 139 14.55 -16.49 9.94
CA ALA A 139 14.96 -16.38 11.34
C ALA A 139 13.76 -16.23 12.29
N ILE A 140 12.77 -15.41 11.95
CA ILE A 140 11.53 -15.25 12.74
C ILE A 140 10.77 -16.58 12.82
N ILE A 141 10.59 -17.27 11.69
CA ILE A 141 9.88 -18.55 11.65
C ILE A 141 10.61 -19.58 12.51
N LYS A 142 11.94 -19.68 12.39
CA LYS A 142 12.75 -20.58 13.20
C LYS A 142 12.57 -20.30 14.70
N PHE A 143 12.67 -19.04 15.12
CA PHE A 143 12.47 -18.64 16.50
C PHE A 143 11.07 -19.03 17.04
N ILE A 144 10.02 -18.79 16.26
CA ILE A 144 8.65 -19.17 16.64
C ILE A 144 8.48 -20.70 16.72
N LEU A 145 9.10 -21.46 15.82
CA LEU A 145 9.04 -22.93 15.85
C LEU A 145 9.76 -23.51 17.08
N ASP A 146 10.91 -22.94 17.44
CA ASP A 146 11.64 -23.32 18.65
C ASP A 146 10.81 -23.00 19.91
N LEU A 147 10.16 -21.84 19.95
CA LEU A 147 9.28 -21.45 21.04
C LEU A 147 8.02 -22.34 21.13
N ARG A 148 7.47 -22.75 19.98
CA ARG A 148 6.34 -23.69 19.90
C ARG A 148 6.66 -25.04 20.51
N ARG A 149 7.90 -25.52 20.36
CA ARG A 149 8.33 -26.79 20.96
C ARG A 149 8.29 -26.75 22.49
N ASN A 150 8.46 -25.57 23.08
CA ASN A 150 8.63 -25.38 24.52
C ASN A 150 7.34 -24.94 25.25
N PHE A 151 6.36 -24.31 24.57
CA PHE A 151 5.14 -23.78 25.22
C PHE A 151 3.85 -24.06 24.42
N ASN A 152 2.86 -24.73 25.03
CA ASN A 152 1.62 -25.16 24.34
C ASN A 152 0.43 -24.16 24.41
N GLY A 153 0.51 -23.08 25.20
CA GLY A 153 -0.66 -22.20 25.50
C GLY A 153 -0.64 -20.77 24.94
N SER A 154 0.54 -20.11 24.89
CA SER A 154 0.66 -18.67 24.57
C SER A 154 0.66 -18.35 23.05
N LEU A 155 0.89 -19.36 22.21
CA LEU A 155 1.18 -19.26 20.77
C LEU A 155 0.08 -18.62 19.90
N ARG A 156 -1.15 -18.49 20.41
CA ARG A 156 -2.26 -18.04 19.57
C ARG A 156 -2.09 -16.58 19.13
N ARG A 157 -1.41 -15.73 19.91
CA ARG A 157 -1.14 -14.33 19.56
C ARG A 157 -0.02 -14.22 18.52
N GLU A 158 1.05 -14.99 18.66
CA GLU A 158 2.20 -15.02 17.75
C GLU A 158 1.85 -15.63 16.38
N ARG A 159 1.01 -16.67 16.36
CA ARG A 159 0.57 -17.32 15.11
C ARG A 159 -0.15 -16.36 14.15
N HIS A 160 -0.97 -15.45 14.67
CA HIS A 160 -1.67 -14.49 13.82
C HIS A 160 -0.69 -13.48 13.19
N VAL A 161 0.34 -13.05 13.93
CA VAL A 161 1.40 -12.17 13.41
C VAL A 161 2.17 -12.87 12.30
N CYS A 162 2.47 -14.17 12.46
CA CYS A 162 3.13 -14.97 11.43
C CYS A 162 2.28 -15.13 10.15
N ILE A 163 0.96 -15.37 10.28
CA ILE A 163 0.05 -15.44 9.12
C ILE A 163 0.04 -14.12 8.34
N GLN A 164 -0.02 -12.98 9.04
CA GLN A 164 0.10 -11.67 8.41
C GLN A 164 1.43 -11.52 7.67
N MET A 165 2.53 -11.94 8.28
CA MET A 165 3.88 -11.87 7.69
C MET A 165 3.97 -12.71 6.40
N MET A 166 3.44 -13.92 6.41
CA MET A 166 3.37 -14.77 5.22
C MET A 166 2.56 -14.14 4.08
N GLY A 167 1.43 -13.49 4.42
CA GLY A 167 0.63 -12.77 3.42
C GLY A 167 1.37 -11.64 2.73
N VAL A 168 2.09 -10.82 3.51
CA VAL A 168 2.91 -9.73 2.97
C VAL A 168 4.10 -10.28 2.16
N PHE A 169 4.71 -11.39 2.60
CA PHE A 169 5.80 -12.04 1.90
C PHE A 169 5.38 -12.56 0.51
N ILE A 170 4.24 -13.26 0.43
CA ILE A 170 3.69 -13.74 -0.86
C ILE A 170 3.40 -12.57 -1.80
N ALA A 171 2.79 -11.51 -1.29
CA ALA A 171 2.52 -10.32 -2.09
C ALA A 171 3.82 -9.64 -2.57
N PHE A 172 4.86 -9.62 -1.74
CA PHE A 172 6.16 -9.06 -2.12
C PHE A 172 6.91 -9.95 -3.13
N ALA A 173 6.78 -11.28 -3.04
CA ALA A 173 7.31 -12.21 -4.03
C ALA A 173 6.65 -12.02 -5.40
N LEU A 174 5.33 -11.82 -5.45
CA LEU A 174 4.62 -11.51 -6.70
C LEU A 174 5.10 -10.20 -7.32
N VAL A 175 5.36 -9.17 -6.51
CA VAL A 175 5.94 -7.89 -6.97
C VAL A 175 7.35 -8.09 -7.55
N MET A 176 8.18 -8.91 -6.88
CA MET A 176 9.52 -9.21 -7.35
C MET A 176 9.51 -9.94 -8.70
N VAL A 177 8.67 -10.98 -8.85
CA VAL A 177 8.49 -11.70 -10.12
C VAL A 177 8.02 -10.75 -11.22
N TYR A 178 7.05 -9.89 -10.93
CA TYR A 178 6.56 -8.90 -11.87
C TYR A 178 7.68 -7.97 -12.39
N HIS A 179 8.55 -7.47 -11.52
CA HIS A 179 9.65 -6.59 -11.95
C HIS A 179 10.76 -7.32 -12.70
N ILE A 180 11.04 -8.58 -12.36
CA ILE A 180 11.97 -9.42 -13.15
C ILE A 180 11.43 -9.61 -14.57
N LEU A 181 10.15 -9.97 -14.71
CA LEU A 181 9.50 -10.11 -16.02
C LEU A 181 9.52 -8.79 -16.79
N GLN A 182 9.22 -7.67 -16.12
CA GLN A 182 9.24 -6.34 -16.74
C GLN A 182 10.63 -5.97 -17.29
N TYR A 183 11.70 -6.35 -16.60
CA TYR A 183 13.07 -6.15 -17.08
C TYR A 183 13.43 -7.08 -18.24
N GLN A 184 13.02 -8.36 -18.19
CA GLN A 184 13.23 -9.28 -19.30
C GLN A 184 12.56 -8.78 -20.58
N PHE A 185 11.31 -8.32 -20.50
CA PHE A 185 10.63 -7.71 -21.64
C PHE A 185 11.27 -6.39 -22.10
N SER A 186 11.87 -5.64 -21.18
CA SER A 186 12.65 -4.43 -21.50
C SER A 186 13.91 -4.76 -22.31
N LEU A 187 14.53 -5.93 -22.10
CA LEU A 187 15.72 -6.38 -22.84
C LEU A 187 15.36 -6.86 -24.26
N GLU A 188 14.20 -7.46 -24.45
CA GLU A 188 13.75 -7.99 -25.75
C GLU A 188 13.28 -6.89 -26.73
N SER A 189 13.38 -5.60 -26.37
CA SER A 189 13.04 -4.43 -27.20
C SER A 189 11.57 -4.34 -27.66
N ASN A 190 10.69 -5.19 -27.14
CA ASN A 190 9.26 -5.18 -27.43
C ASN A 190 8.56 -4.08 -26.59
N MET A 191 8.33 -2.92 -27.20
CA MET A 191 7.70 -1.75 -26.54
C MET A 191 6.20 -1.96 -26.20
N GLY A 192 5.50 -2.83 -26.94
CA GLY A 192 4.07 -3.12 -26.73
C GLY A 192 3.75 -3.76 -25.37
N PRO A 193 4.42 -4.86 -24.98
CA PRO A 193 4.25 -5.51 -23.68
C PRO A 193 4.55 -4.59 -22.48
N VAL A 194 5.50 -3.66 -22.60
CA VAL A 194 5.88 -2.76 -21.49
C VAL A 194 4.72 -1.82 -21.12
N ILE A 195 3.94 -1.39 -22.10
CA ILE A 195 2.76 -0.53 -21.89
C ILE A 195 1.61 -1.34 -21.27
N GLU A 196 1.35 -2.56 -21.75
CA GLU A 196 0.35 -3.46 -21.14
C GLU A 196 0.73 -3.87 -19.70
N MET A 197 2.03 -4.07 -19.43
CA MET A 197 2.52 -4.36 -18.09
C MET A 197 2.27 -3.22 -17.10
N ARG A 198 2.14 -1.96 -17.54
CA ARG A 198 1.76 -0.83 -16.65
C ARG A 198 0.32 -0.96 -16.15
N LYS A 199 -0.60 -1.55 -16.91
CA LYS A 199 -1.97 -1.84 -16.44
C LYS A 199 -1.96 -2.91 -15.35
N LEU A 200 -1.15 -3.96 -15.55
CA LEU A 200 -0.95 -5.03 -14.56
C LEU A 200 -0.36 -4.50 -13.23
N TYR A 201 0.52 -3.51 -13.28
CA TYR A 201 1.05 -2.88 -12.06
C TYR A 201 -0.06 -2.31 -11.18
N ILE A 202 -1.06 -1.62 -11.75
CA ILE A 202 -2.17 -1.06 -10.96
C ILE A 202 -2.86 -2.17 -10.17
N LEU A 203 -3.07 -3.33 -10.79
CA LEU A 203 -3.70 -4.49 -10.16
C LEU A 203 -2.83 -5.05 -9.03
N VAL A 204 -1.55 -5.32 -9.30
CA VAL A 204 -0.59 -5.86 -8.31
C VAL A 204 -0.42 -4.90 -7.13
N SER A 205 -0.30 -3.62 -7.42
CA SER A 205 -0.09 -2.55 -6.46
C SER A 205 -1.33 -2.31 -5.59
N SER A 206 -2.52 -2.42 -6.18
CA SER A 206 -3.80 -2.41 -5.45
C SER A 206 -3.93 -3.63 -4.55
N PHE A 207 -3.55 -4.81 -5.04
CA PHE A 207 -3.57 -6.05 -4.26
C PHE A 207 -2.66 -5.94 -3.03
N LEU A 208 -1.43 -5.46 -3.18
CA LEU A 208 -0.49 -5.24 -2.08
C LEU A 208 -1.06 -4.28 -1.01
N SER A 209 -1.75 -3.23 -1.46
CA SER A 209 -2.40 -2.24 -0.58
C SER A 209 -3.61 -2.81 0.15
N TYR A 210 -4.33 -3.77 -0.45
CA TYR A 210 -5.50 -4.42 0.12
C TYR A 210 -5.15 -5.55 1.10
N VAL A 211 -4.08 -6.31 0.81
CA VAL A 211 -3.58 -7.40 1.67
C VAL A 211 -3.22 -6.85 3.06
N THR A 212 -2.59 -5.69 3.14
CA THR A 212 -2.12 -5.11 4.42
C THR A 212 -3.24 -4.87 5.46
N PRO A 213 -4.33 -4.12 5.15
CA PRO A 213 -5.45 -3.91 6.08
C PRO A 213 -6.27 -5.19 6.31
N MET A 214 -6.46 -6.04 5.29
CA MET A 214 -7.16 -7.32 5.46
C MET A 214 -6.42 -8.21 6.46
N MET A 215 -5.10 -8.33 6.31
CA MET A 215 -4.27 -9.09 7.25
C MET A 215 -4.27 -8.45 8.64
N MET A 216 -4.35 -7.12 8.77
CA MET A 216 -4.45 -6.44 10.07
C MET A 216 -5.78 -6.75 10.78
N VAL A 217 -6.91 -6.72 10.07
CA VAL A 217 -8.24 -7.07 10.61
C VAL A 217 -8.29 -8.54 11.04
N ILE A 218 -7.69 -9.44 10.25
CA ILE A 218 -7.63 -10.88 10.53
C ILE A 218 -6.67 -11.20 11.71
N THR A 219 -5.75 -10.30 12.05
CA THR A 219 -4.69 -10.55 13.04
C THR A 219 -5.00 -9.94 14.40
N MET A 220 -5.51 -8.71 14.44
CA MET A 220 -5.75 -7.98 15.69
C MET A 220 -7.11 -8.35 16.29
N LYS A 221 -7.13 -9.23 17.30
CA LYS A 221 -8.35 -9.54 18.08
C LYS A 221 -8.94 -8.30 18.75
N ASP A 222 -8.09 -7.41 19.26
CA ASP A 222 -8.53 -6.15 19.88
C ASP A 222 -9.13 -5.18 18.88
N LEU A 223 -8.58 -5.13 17.65
CA LEU A 223 -9.16 -4.35 16.58
C LEU A 223 -10.52 -4.93 16.19
N ARG A 224 -10.65 -6.25 16.00
CA ARG A 224 -11.94 -6.91 15.75
C ARG A 224 -12.94 -6.71 16.88
N ARG A 225 -12.50 -6.73 18.14
CA ARG A 225 -13.35 -6.47 19.30
C ARG A 225 -13.85 -5.02 19.28
N LYS A 226 -12.96 -4.04 19.05
CA LYS A 226 -13.33 -2.63 18.89
C LYS A 226 -14.24 -2.40 17.69
N LEU A 227 -13.97 -3.05 16.56
CA LEU A 227 -14.77 -2.96 15.34
C LEU A 227 -16.16 -3.56 15.54
N ASN A 228 -16.27 -4.71 16.21
CA ASN A 228 -17.55 -5.32 16.59
C ASN A 228 -18.31 -4.48 17.62
N ILE A 229 -17.62 -3.82 18.57
CA ILE A 229 -18.26 -2.89 19.50
C ILE A 229 -18.81 -1.68 18.74
N MET A 230 -18.03 -1.08 17.85
CA MET A 230 -18.48 0.05 17.02
C MET A 230 -19.63 -0.34 16.10
N TYR A 231 -19.57 -1.52 15.47
CA TYR A 231 -20.61 -2.03 14.59
C TYR A 231 -21.88 -2.40 15.37
N GLY A 232 -21.73 -2.99 16.56
CA GLY A 232 -22.82 -3.28 17.49
C GLY A 232 -23.47 -2.01 18.05
N GLN A 233 -22.68 -0.97 18.34
CA GLN A 233 -23.19 0.35 18.72
C GLN A 233 -23.90 1.06 17.57
N ARG A 234 -23.39 0.95 16.32
CA ARG A 234 -24.10 1.44 15.12
C ARG A 234 -25.42 0.70 14.91
N LYS A 235 -25.45 -0.62 15.07
CA LYS A 235 -26.68 -1.42 14.95
C LYS A 235 -27.70 -1.05 16.03
N LYS A 236 -27.26 -0.83 17.28
CA LYS A 236 -28.12 -0.33 18.37
C LYS A 236 -28.66 1.08 18.09
N ARG A 237 -27.82 2.01 17.61
CA ARG A 237 -28.29 3.37 17.24
C ARG A 237 -29.26 3.34 16.07
N ALA A 238 -28.99 2.54 15.03
CA ALA A 238 -29.89 2.38 13.89
C ALA A 238 -31.24 1.80 14.32
N PHE A 239 -31.25 0.81 15.21
CA PHE A 239 -32.47 0.22 15.77
C PHE A 239 -33.25 1.21 16.65
N VAL A 240 -32.58 1.95 17.54
CA VAL A 240 -33.23 2.98 18.37
C VAL A 240 -33.80 4.09 17.50
N SER A 241 -33.09 4.51 16.44
CA SER A 241 -33.56 5.54 15.51
C SER A 241 -34.76 5.05 14.68
N SER A 242 -34.79 3.78 14.26
CA SER A 242 -35.96 3.21 13.56
C SER A 242 -37.17 3.05 14.48
N VAL A 243 -36.95 2.63 15.74
CA VAL A 243 -38.04 2.50 16.72
C VAL A 243 -38.60 3.87 17.12
N ALA A 244 -37.73 4.88 17.27
CA ALA A 244 -38.14 6.26 17.51
C ALA A 244 -38.97 6.82 16.34
N ALA A 245 -38.55 6.57 15.09
CA ALA A 245 -39.28 7.03 13.89
C ALA A 245 -40.66 6.38 13.73
N VAL A 246 -40.80 5.09 14.05
CA VAL A 246 -42.09 4.37 14.01
C VAL A 246 -43.01 4.82 15.15
N SER A 247 -42.45 5.11 16.33
CA SER A 247 -43.20 5.67 17.46
C SER A 247 -43.79 7.05 17.14
N THR A 248 -43.04 7.94 16.49
CA THR A 248 -43.55 9.25 16.06
C THR A 248 -44.61 9.13 14.97
N GLN A 249 -44.46 8.23 14.00
CA GLN A 249 -45.50 7.98 12.99
C GLN A 249 -46.81 7.46 13.62
N ASN A 250 -46.73 6.54 14.57
CA ASN A 250 -47.92 6.00 15.25
C ASN A 250 -48.59 7.05 16.15
N ALA A 251 -47.81 7.91 16.80
CA ALA A 251 -48.35 9.03 17.58
C ALA A 251 -49.09 10.03 16.68
N VAL A 252 -48.51 10.42 15.54
CA VAL A 252 -49.14 11.31 14.56
C VAL A 252 -50.41 10.67 13.97
N HIS A 253 -50.38 9.39 13.60
CA HIS A 253 -51.55 8.70 13.04
C HIS A 253 -52.69 8.57 14.06
N SER A 254 -52.39 8.34 15.35
CA SER A 254 -53.41 8.31 16.41
C SER A 254 -54.00 9.69 16.72
N PHE A 255 -53.21 10.76 16.58
CA PHE A 255 -53.67 12.13 16.73
C PHE A 255 -54.61 12.54 15.59
N VAL A 256 -54.24 12.22 14.34
CA VAL A 256 -55.09 12.46 13.16
C VAL A 256 -56.41 11.68 13.25
N LYS A 257 -56.38 10.42 13.70
CA LYS A 257 -57.60 9.59 13.87
C LYS A 257 -58.51 10.04 15.01
N ARG A 258 -57.99 10.78 16.01
CA ARG A 258 -58.80 11.43 17.05
C ARG A 258 -59.41 12.75 16.59
N SER A 259 -58.75 13.44 15.66
CA SER A 259 -59.26 14.68 15.07
C SER A 259 -60.44 14.43 14.14
N THR A 260 -60.41 13.37 13.35
CA THR A 260 -61.47 13.04 12.36
C THR A 260 -62.70 12.34 12.96
N ARG A 261 -62.73 12.09 14.27
CA ARG A 261 -63.87 11.47 14.97
C ARG A 261 -64.71 12.47 15.77
N LYS A 262 -64.41 13.77 15.62
CA LYS A 262 -65.08 14.89 16.30
C LYS A 262 -65.94 15.75 15.36
N ASP A 263 -66.04 15.36 14.10
CA ASP A 263 -67.00 15.87 13.12
C ASP A 263 -68.02 14.78 12.81
#